data_AF-A0A521UJP5-F1
#
_entry.id   AF-A0A521UJP5-F1
#
_cell.length_a   1.000
_cell.length_b   1.000
_cell.length_c   1.000
_cell.angle_alpha   90.00
_cell.angle_beta   90.00
_cell.angle_gamma   90.00
#
_symmetry.space_group_name_H-M   'P 1'
#
loop_
_entity.id
_entity.type
_entity.pdbx_description
1 polymer ?
#
loop_
_entity_poly.entity_id
_entity_poly.type
_entity_poly.pdbx_seq_one_letter_code
_entity_poly.pdbx_strand_id
1 'polypeptide(L)'
;MLPPRKAPHAWSAALRAAALLVTAALATTRCASGACDLNSDCVAGTYCGYDHQCRYDCYEDRDCNDGSFCNRDRGRCQVISADAGVTPDAGMVKKDAGETPMDVSRPRDMDTGTPRDAGVDVPVAMDVPVAMDVPVAMDVPVAVDVPVAVDMGVPPVDAGPARAAYLDPCTANDDCASGECLTTSGGARFCTRRCVSTIDCGDGFLCDSPPAGRPARCVLDDTGTACDVRTAAPCARFCVANPVTRLMAHCTHECRTAADCPAGYGCQDAGSGQRVCIAAEQPCGRASDCTTNVCIGMTGGFQGCTSHCTSASDCPRRMTLNVTGVGIVTLPPYECQMVEGERICVPPLQALGGDVAGSDELGASCGASGIALCRSGVCDGMGNVCVQGCTAGGGCPSGFACRPWVDDSDVYLVCRRSVSGNVPVGGPCSVGADCVTGLCQGSATGATAYCSRLCRDRLCPTGMRCVDVGRALDGTPIALCQR
;
A
#
# COMPACT_ATOMS: atom_id res chain seq x y z
N MET A 1 -77.10 12.90 23.06
CA MET A 1 -77.34 12.88 24.52
C MET A 1 -76.25 12.04 25.17
N LEU A 2 -75.24 12.68 25.77
CA LEU A 2 -74.52 12.16 26.95
C LEU A 2 -75.50 12.22 28.15
N PRO A 3 -75.33 11.52 29.31
CA PRO A 3 -74.07 11.12 30.01
C PRO A 3 -74.21 9.77 30.83
N PRO A 4 -73.58 9.50 32.00
CA PRO A 4 -72.18 9.65 32.48
C PRO A 4 -71.56 8.38 33.17
N ARG A 5 -70.22 8.41 33.31
CA ARG A 5 -69.32 8.07 34.46
C ARG A 5 -69.57 6.81 35.33
N LYS A 6 -68.51 6.02 35.53
CA LYS A 6 -67.67 5.94 36.76
C LYS A 6 -66.69 4.74 36.72
N ALA A 7 -65.42 5.00 37.01
CA ALA A 7 -64.49 4.03 37.63
C ALA A 7 -64.75 4.03 39.17
N PRO A 8 -64.38 2.98 39.94
CA PRO A 8 -63.00 2.93 40.47
C PRO A 8 -62.42 1.54 40.90
N HIS A 9 -61.12 1.55 41.22
CA HIS A 9 -60.33 0.72 42.18
C HIS A 9 -60.32 -0.82 42.03
N ALA A 10 -59.16 -1.44 41.70
CA ALA A 10 -58.00 -1.77 42.54
C ALA A 10 -58.13 -3.13 43.27
N TRP A 11 -57.00 -3.87 43.33
CA TRP A 11 -56.78 -5.25 43.83
C TRP A 11 -56.97 -6.29 42.71
N SER A 12 -55.97 -7.03 42.25
CA SER A 12 -55.15 -7.96 43.05
C SER A 12 -53.77 -8.20 42.42
N ALA A 13 -52.75 -7.74 43.14
CA ALA A 13 -51.33 -7.99 42.88
C ALA A 13 -50.87 -9.36 43.41
N ALA A 14 -51.58 -10.45 43.07
CA ALA A 14 -51.31 -11.78 43.63
C ALA A 14 -51.19 -12.91 42.58
N LEU A 15 -51.01 -12.59 41.29
CA LEU A 15 -50.99 -13.58 40.19
C LEU A 15 -49.74 -13.52 39.29
N ARG A 16 -48.70 -12.79 39.69
CA ARG A 16 -47.42 -12.72 38.93
C ARG A 16 -46.22 -13.39 39.60
N ALA A 17 -46.39 -14.05 40.75
CA ALA A 17 -45.29 -14.69 41.48
C ALA A 17 -45.24 -16.23 41.36
N ALA A 18 -46.12 -16.86 40.57
CA ALA A 18 -46.22 -18.33 40.48
C ALA A 18 -46.02 -18.91 39.06
N ALA A 19 -45.42 -18.14 38.14
CA ALA A 19 -45.09 -18.58 36.78
C ALA A 19 -43.59 -18.52 36.48
N LEU A 20 -42.75 -18.70 37.50
CA LEU A 20 -41.29 -18.53 37.43
C LEU A 20 -40.49 -19.74 37.97
N LEU A 21 -41.11 -20.93 38.07
CA LEU A 21 -40.47 -22.09 38.71
C LEU A 21 -40.71 -23.46 38.04
N VAL A 22 -41.21 -23.54 36.79
CA VAL A 22 -41.48 -24.85 36.14
C VAL A 22 -40.97 -24.97 34.68
N THR A 23 -40.17 -24.03 34.17
CA THR A 23 -39.53 -24.16 32.83
C THR A 23 -38.00 -24.15 32.92
N ALA A 24 -37.44 -25.02 33.77
CA ALA A 24 -35.98 -25.17 33.96
C ALA A 24 -35.51 -26.64 33.94
N ALA A 25 -36.15 -27.50 33.16
CA ALA A 25 -35.68 -28.87 32.95
C ALA A 25 -36.14 -29.40 31.60
N LEU A 26 -35.37 -29.11 30.54
CA LEU A 26 -35.22 -29.87 29.27
C LEU A 26 -34.53 -28.97 28.21
N ALA A 27 -33.24 -28.66 28.41
CA ALA A 27 -32.32 -28.21 27.36
C ALA A 27 -30.88 -28.19 27.91
N THR A 28 -30.31 -29.35 28.23
CA THR A 28 -28.88 -29.49 28.54
C THR A 28 -28.20 -30.34 27.49
N THR A 29 -28.02 -29.76 26.30
CA THR A 29 -26.95 -30.09 25.34
C THR A 29 -26.79 -28.91 24.38
N ARG A 30 -25.58 -28.33 24.32
CA ARG A 30 -25.10 -27.20 23.48
C ARG A 30 -25.50 -25.80 24.02
N CYS A 31 -24.63 -24.82 24.28
CA CYS A 31 -23.23 -24.58 23.93
C CYS A 31 -22.43 -24.14 25.19
N ALA A 32 -21.15 -24.52 25.24
CA ALA A 32 -20.19 -23.88 26.12
C ALA A 32 -20.15 -22.38 25.84
N SER A 33 -20.04 -21.58 26.90
CA SER A 33 -20.06 -20.11 26.92
C SER A 33 -19.21 -19.50 25.81
N GLY A 34 -19.83 -18.70 24.95
CA GLY A 34 -19.17 -18.00 23.83
C GLY A 34 -18.23 -16.86 24.22
N ALA A 35 -17.69 -16.87 25.45
CA ALA A 35 -16.66 -15.94 25.89
C ALA A 35 -15.29 -16.63 25.84
N CYS A 36 -14.25 -15.93 25.36
CA CYS A 36 -12.91 -16.46 25.19
C CYS A 36 -11.85 -15.43 25.56
N ASP A 37 -10.69 -15.89 26.02
CA ASP A 37 -9.49 -15.06 26.19
C ASP A 37 -8.41 -15.46 25.19
N LEU A 38 -8.40 -16.73 24.77
CA LEU A 38 -7.48 -17.31 23.81
C LEU A 38 -8.24 -18.06 22.72
N ASN A 39 -7.62 -18.22 21.55
CA ASN A 39 -8.19 -19.04 20.46
C ASN A 39 -8.44 -20.50 20.87
N SER A 40 -7.73 -21.00 21.89
CA SER A 40 -7.92 -22.36 22.42
C SER A 40 -9.21 -22.54 23.22
N ASP A 41 -9.83 -21.44 23.66
CA ASP A 41 -11.09 -21.48 24.42
C ASP A 41 -12.29 -21.66 23.49
N CYS A 42 -12.07 -21.45 22.20
CA CYS A 42 -13.05 -21.54 21.14
C CYS A 42 -13.13 -22.95 20.55
N VAL A 43 -14.32 -23.34 20.10
CA VAL A 43 -14.52 -24.63 19.43
C VAL A 43 -13.74 -24.68 18.12
N ALA A 44 -13.32 -25.88 17.71
CA ALA A 44 -12.54 -26.05 16.48
C ALA A 44 -13.20 -25.34 15.28
N GLY A 45 -12.39 -24.60 14.53
CA GLY A 45 -12.86 -23.72 13.46
C GLY A 45 -13.16 -22.29 13.92
N THR A 46 -13.32 -21.95 15.19
CA THR A 46 -13.56 -20.55 15.62
C THR A 46 -12.31 -19.91 16.20
N TYR A 47 -12.22 -18.57 16.16
CA TYR A 47 -11.14 -17.80 16.78
C TYR A 47 -11.70 -16.79 17.77
N CYS A 48 -10.90 -16.37 18.74
CA CYS A 48 -11.31 -15.39 19.73
C CYS A 48 -11.22 -13.98 19.15
N GLY A 49 -12.36 -13.32 18.98
CA GLY A 49 -12.46 -11.93 18.54
C GLY A 49 -12.01 -10.95 19.62
N TYR A 50 -11.75 -9.70 19.21
CA TYR A 50 -11.39 -8.61 20.14
C TYR A 50 -12.50 -8.29 21.16
N ASP A 51 -13.73 -8.73 20.91
CA ASP A 51 -14.87 -8.62 21.82
C ASP A 51 -14.97 -9.79 22.81
N HIS A 52 -13.91 -10.60 22.92
CA HIS A 52 -13.86 -11.82 23.72
C HIS A 52 -14.97 -12.80 23.35
N GLN A 53 -15.41 -12.82 22.08
CA GLN A 53 -16.37 -13.80 21.58
C GLN A 53 -15.75 -14.71 20.53
N CYS A 54 -16.09 -16.00 20.58
CA CYS A 54 -15.67 -16.94 19.53
C CYS A 54 -16.40 -16.63 18.22
N ARG A 55 -15.65 -16.22 17.21
CA ARG A 55 -16.14 -15.80 15.89
C ARG A 55 -15.68 -16.76 14.80
N TYR A 56 -16.34 -16.62 13.65
CA TYR A 56 -16.11 -17.39 12.45
C TYR A 56 -16.32 -16.46 11.25
N ASP A 57 -15.28 -16.26 10.44
CA ASP A 57 -15.34 -15.37 9.26
C ASP A 57 -15.74 -16.13 7.99
N CYS A 58 -15.41 -17.43 7.86
CA CYS A 58 -15.64 -18.20 6.63
C CYS A 58 -15.77 -19.70 6.88
N TYR A 59 -16.72 -20.38 6.20
CA TYR A 59 -16.85 -21.85 6.17
C TYR A 59 -16.08 -22.47 5.01
N GLU A 60 -16.03 -21.75 3.91
CA GLU A 60 -15.30 -22.12 2.71
C GLU A 60 -14.76 -20.89 2.00
N ASP A 61 -13.92 -21.10 0.98
CA ASP A 61 -13.17 -20.01 0.34
C ASP A 61 -14.07 -18.93 -0.27
N ARG A 62 -15.32 -19.26 -0.64
CA ARG A 62 -16.27 -18.30 -1.22
C ARG A 62 -16.79 -17.27 -0.23
N ASP A 63 -16.65 -17.52 1.07
CA ASP A 63 -17.07 -16.57 2.11
C ASP A 63 -16.01 -15.48 2.33
N CYS A 64 -14.84 -15.62 1.68
CA CYS A 64 -13.72 -14.69 1.75
C CYS A 64 -13.69 -13.75 0.55
N ASN A 65 -13.15 -12.53 0.74
CA ASN A 65 -12.95 -11.57 -0.34
C ASN A 65 -11.92 -12.09 -1.36
N ASP A 66 -12.00 -11.61 -2.61
CA ASP A 66 -11.08 -11.97 -3.68
C ASP A 66 -9.61 -11.85 -3.24
N GLY A 67 -8.84 -12.91 -3.47
CA GLY A 67 -7.42 -13.01 -3.06
C GLY A 67 -7.18 -13.55 -1.64
N SER A 68 -8.22 -14.01 -0.95
CA SER A 68 -8.09 -14.76 0.31
C SER A 68 -8.76 -16.14 0.23
N PHE A 69 -8.29 -17.08 1.04
CA PHE A 69 -8.86 -18.42 1.19
C PHE A 69 -9.25 -18.65 2.64
N CYS A 70 -10.18 -19.57 2.87
CA CYS A 70 -10.65 -19.88 4.19
C CYS A 70 -9.74 -20.90 4.88
N ASN A 71 -9.09 -20.48 5.97
CA ASN A 71 -8.39 -21.43 6.82
C ASN A 71 -9.41 -22.17 7.69
N ARG A 72 -9.85 -23.34 7.25
CA ARG A 72 -10.92 -24.13 7.90
C ARG A 72 -10.61 -24.51 9.35
N ASP A 73 -9.34 -24.65 9.71
CA ASP A 73 -8.93 -24.98 11.07
C ASP A 73 -9.16 -23.81 12.04
N ARG A 74 -9.18 -22.57 11.51
CA ARG A 74 -9.31 -21.32 12.28
C ARG A 74 -10.57 -20.50 11.95
N GLY A 75 -11.32 -20.90 10.91
CA GLY A 75 -12.50 -20.20 10.41
C GLY A 75 -12.24 -18.74 10.07
N ARG A 76 -11.04 -18.45 9.53
CA ARG A 76 -10.60 -17.09 9.24
C ARG A 76 -10.10 -16.98 7.80
N CYS A 77 -10.52 -15.93 7.10
CA CYS A 77 -10.00 -15.60 5.78
C CYS A 77 -8.53 -15.20 5.87
N GLN A 78 -7.67 -15.92 5.17
CA GLN A 78 -6.24 -15.64 5.05
C GLN A 78 -5.95 -15.19 3.63
N VAL A 79 -5.29 -14.04 3.48
CA VAL A 79 -4.79 -13.60 2.17
C VAL A 79 -3.76 -14.60 1.68
N ILE A 80 -3.82 -14.95 0.39
CA ILE A 80 -2.79 -15.76 -0.25
C ILE A 80 -1.53 -14.89 -0.32
N SER A 81 -0.72 -14.94 0.73
CA SER A 81 0.63 -14.40 0.68
C SER A 81 1.43 -15.38 -0.18
N ALA A 82 2.06 -14.88 -1.23
CA ALA A 82 2.82 -15.70 -2.18
C ALA A 82 4.07 -16.38 -1.56
N ASP A 83 4.31 -16.23 -0.25
CA ASP A 83 5.52 -16.65 0.45
C ASP A 83 5.24 -17.43 1.76
N ALA A 84 4.71 -18.65 1.67
CA ALA A 84 4.67 -19.56 2.83
C ALA A 84 5.27 -20.93 2.49
N GLY A 85 6.60 -20.96 2.42
CA GLY A 85 7.39 -22.17 2.67
C GLY A 85 7.28 -22.57 4.14
N VAL A 86 7.04 -23.86 4.36
CA VAL A 86 6.84 -24.51 5.67
C VAL A 86 8.06 -24.29 6.60
N THR A 87 7.82 -23.87 7.84
CA THR A 87 8.75 -24.08 8.96
C THR A 87 8.01 -24.73 10.14
N PRO A 88 8.59 -25.74 10.82
CA PRO A 88 8.01 -26.30 12.03
C PRO A 88 8.52 -25.57 13.29
N ASP A 89 7.57 -25.34 14.21
CA ASP A 89 7.65 -25.18 15.66
C ASP A 89 8.80 -24.38 16.30
N ALA A 90 8.44 -23.28 16.97
CA ALA A 90 9.27 -22.62 17.97
C ALA A 90 8.50 -22.38 19.27
N GLY A 91 9.18 -22.70 20.37
CA GLY A 91 8.66 -22.80 21.73
C GLY A 91 8.32 -21.47 22.41
N MET A 92 7.55 -21.65 23.49
CA MET A 92 6.99 -20.66 24.40
C MET A 92 8.04 -19.74 25.06
N VAL A 93 7.74 -18.44 25.14
CA VAL A 93 8.25 -17.54 26.18
C VAL A 93 7.09 -16.69 26.73
N LYS A 94 6.85 -16.81 28.04
CA LYS A 94 5.87 -16.02 28.81
C LYS A 94 6.36 -14.58 28.97
N LYS A 95 5.45 -13.60 28.89
CA LYS A 95 5.64 -12.29 29.52
C LYS A 95 4.31 -11.67 29.95
N ASP A 96 4.28 -11.28 31.23
CA ASP A 96 3.14 -10.78 31.98
C ASP A 96 2.76 -9.31 31.69
N ALA A 97 1.45 -9.10 31.70
CA ALA A 97 0.62 -8.02 32.27
C ALA A 97 1.08 -6.54 32.26
N GLY A 98 0.14 -5.69 31.80
CA GLY A 98 0.12 -4.25 32.07
C GLY A 98 -1.05 -3.56 31.37
N GLU A 99 -2.27 -3.69 31.92
CA GLU A 99 -3.50 -3.02 31.48
C GLU A 99 -3.59 -1.57 31.99
N THR A 100 -4.19 -0.68 31.19
CA THR A 100 -5.10 0.38 31.68
C THR A 100 -6.22 0.64 30.66
N PRO A 101 -7.47 0.91 31.10
CA PRO A 101 -8.63 1.03 30.21
C PRO A 101 -8.98 2.49 29.92
N MET A 102 -9.43 2.78 28.69
CA MET A 102 -10.30 3.94 28.44
C MET A 102 -11.55 3.52 27.67
N ASP A 103 -12.66 3.71 28.36
CA ASP A 103 -14.07 3.57 27.98
C ASP A 103 -14.50 4.77 27.12
N VAL A 104 -15.05 4.51 25.93
CA VAL A 104 -15.84 5.49 25.19
C VAL A 104 -17.09 4.82 24.63
N SER A 105 -18.21 5.18 25.22
CA SER A 105 -19.57 4.86 24.81
C SER A 105 -19.89 5.39 23.41
N ARG A 106 -20.51 4.58 22.56
CA ARG A 106 -21.16 5.00 21.30
C ARG A 106 -22.67 4.73 21.35
N PRO A 107 -23.52 5.64 20.86
CA PRO A 107 -24.95 5.36 20.71
C PRO A 107 -25.27 4.67 19.37
N ARG A 108 -26.15 3.68 19.50
CA ARG A 108 -27.20 3.18 18.58
C ARG A 108 -27.93 4.31 17.82
N ASP A 109 -28.58 4.20 16.65
CA ASP A 109 -29.13 3.11 15.84
C ASP A 109 -29.45 3.66 14.42
N MET A 110 -29.83 2.74 13.52
CA MET A 110 -30.63 2.86 12.27
C MET A 110 -29.86 2.63 10.97
N ASP A 111 -30.07 1.46 10.35
CA ASP A 111 -30.96 1.43 9.18
C ASP A 111 -31.50 0.01 8.88
N THR A 112 -32.78 -0.06 8.51
CA THR A 112 -33.46 -1.26 8.01
C THR A 112 -33.84 -1.02 6.55
N GLY A 113 -33.15 -1.68 5.63
CA GLY A 113 -33.48 -1.67 4.21
C GLY A 113 -33.37 -3.07 3.61
N THR A 114 -34.51 -3.72 3.40
CA THR A 114 -34.66 -4.84 2.45
C THR A 114 -34.96 -4.24 1.06
N PRO A 115 -34.59 -4.92 -0.05
CA PRO A 115 -35.60 -5.76 -0.71
C PRO A 115 -35.08 -7.01 -1.48
N ARG A 116 -35.91 -8.07 -1.37
CA ARG A 116 -36.45 -8.96 -2.43
C ARG A 116 -35.56 -9.47 -3.58
N ASP A 117 -35.29 -10.76 -3.49
CA ASP A 117 -35.59 -11.85 -4.43
C ASP A 117 -36.04 -11.51 -5.87
N ALA A 118 -35.25 -12.00 -6.82
CA ALA A 118 -35.75 -12.57 -8.08
C ALA A 118 -34.80 -13.70 -8.53
N GLY A 119 -35.27 -14.94 -8.44
CA GLY A 119 -34.56 -16.12 -8.89
C GLY A 119 -34.62 -16.30 -10.41
N VAL A 120 -33.58 -16.92 -10.96
CA VAL A 120 -33.61 -17.59 -12.26
C VAL A 120 -32.81 -18.88 -12.13
N ASP A 121 -33.51 -20.01 -12.21
CA ASP A 121 -32.96 -21.35 -12.31
C ASP A 121 -32.42 -21.60 -13.73
N VAL A 122 -31.21 -22.15 -13.86
CA VAL A 122 -30.72 -22.78 -15.08
C VAL A 122 -30.08 -24.12 -14.71
N PRO A 123 -30.61 -25.27 -15.18
CA PRO A 123 -29.95 -26.56 -15.00
C PRO A 123 -29.06 -26.86 -16.20
N VAL A 124 -27.77 -27.07 -15.96
CA VAL A 124 -26.91 -27.78 -16.93
C VAL A 124 -26.18 -28.89 -16.18
N ALA A 125 -26.62 -30.12 -16.45
CA ALA A 125 -25.88 -31.32 -16.15
C ALA A 125 -24.74 -31.48 -17.16
N MET A 126 -23.54 -31.75 -16.68
CA MET A 126 -22.52 -32.45 -17.46
C MET A 126 -21.86 -33.51 -16.57
N ASP A 127 -22.12 -34.76 -16.90
CA ASP A 127 -21.34 -35.92 -16.49
C ASP A 127 -20.12 -36.07 -17.41
N VAL A 128 -18.92 -36.18 -16.84
CA VAL A 128 -17.76 -36.79 -17.50
C VAL A 128 -16.99 -37.61 -16.46
N PRO A 129 -16.98 -38.95 -16.55
CA PRO A 129 -16.11 -39.78 -15.74
C PRO A 129 -15.00 -40.39 -16.61
N VAL A 130 -13.73 -40.20 -16.27
CA VAL A 130 -12.70 -41.23 -16.51
C VAL A 130 -11.58 -41.11 -15.46
N ALA A 131 -11.35 -42.23 -14.77
CA ALA A 131 -10.25 -42.49 -13.87
C ALA A 131 -8.92 -42.69 -14.62
N MET A 132 -7.82 -42.24 -14.03
CA MET A 132 -6.48 -42.72 -14.36
C MET A 132 -5.76 -43.03 -13.06
N ASP A 133 -5.63 -44.33 -12.78
CA ASP A 133 -4.72 -44.88 -11.79
C ASP A 133 -3.28 -44.78 -12.30
N VAL A 134 -2.36 -44.29 -11.48
CA VAL A 134 -0.92 -44.48 -11.66
C VAL A 134 -0.33 -44.96 -10.33
N PRO A 135 0.04 -46.24 -10.21
CA PRO A 135 0.88 -46.70 -9.12
C PRO A 135 2.33 -46.75 -9.60
N VAL A 136 3.21 -45.98 -8.98
CA VAL A 136 4.64 -46.31 -8.95
C VAL A 136 5.15 -46.15 -7.52
N ALA A 137 5.21 -47.29 -6.83
CA ALA A 137 6.13 -47.49 -5.73
C ALA A 137 7.54 -47.65 -6.31
N MET A 138 8.54 -47.04 -5.67
CA MET A 138 9.80 -47.71 -5.33
C MET A 138 10.46 -46.97 -4.17
N ASP A 139 10.57 -47.70 -3.06
CA ASP A 139 11.45 -47.40 -1.94
C ASP A 139 12.92 -47.48 -2.37
N VAL A 140 13.72 -46.49 -1.95
CA VAL A 140 15.18 -46.60 -1.89
C VAL A 140 15.62 -46.19 -0.50
N PRO A 141 16.02 -47.12 0.37
CA PRO A 141 16.75 -46.80 1.58
C PRO A 141 18.25 -46.86 1.28
N VAL A 142 18.94 -45.71 1.36
CA VAL A 142 20.40 -45.70 1.54
C VAL A 142 20.71 -44.96 2.82
N ALA A 143 21.17 -45.76 3.79
CA ALA A 143 21.82 -45.33 5.00
C ALA A 143 23.15 -44.64 4.70
N VAL A 144 23.57 -43.73 5.57
CA VAL A 144 24.69 -43.93 6.51
C VAL A 144 25.10 -42.54 7.00
N ASP A 145 24.87 -42.31 8.29
CA ASP A 145 25.44 -41.20 9.04
C ASP A 145 26.97 -41.27 9.01
N VAL A 146 27.60 -40.18 8.56
CA VAL A 146 29.01 -39.90 8.82
C VAL A 146 29.05 -38.72 9.79
N PRO A 147 29.46 -38.90 11.06
CA PRO A 147 29.73 -37.77 11.93
C PRO A 147 30.99 -37.07 11.42
N VAL A 148 30.81 -35.96 10.70
CA VAL A 148 31.92 -35.05 10.40
C VAL A 148 32.30 -34.37 11.71
N ALA A 149 33.60 -34.44 12.01
CA ALA A 149 34.24 -33.95 13.21
C ALA A 149 33.82 -32.49 13.52
N VAL A 150 33.51 -32.27 14.80
CA VAL A 150 33.34 -30.95 15.39
C VAL A 150 34.71 -30.27 15.35
N ASP A 151 34.87 -29.31 14.45
CA ASP A 151 36.04 -28.42 14.42
C ASP A 151 35.96 -27.49 15.65
N MET A 152 36.76 -27.84 16.65
CA MET A 152 36.96 -27.04 17.85
C MET A 152 37.99 -25.96 17.56
N GLY A 153 37.49 -24.75 17.31
CA GLY A 153 38.08 -23.52 17.84
C GLY A 153 39.38 -23.07 17.17
N VAL A 154 39.25 -22.40 16.02
CA VAL A 154 40.11 -21.26 15.73
C VAL A 154 39.49 -20.04 16.43
N PRO A 155 40.19 -19.33 17.33
CA PRO A 155 39.69 -18.07 17.87
C PRO A 155 39.37 -17.12 16.70
N PRO A 156 38.31 -16.30 16.79
CA PRO A 156 37.89 -15.45 15.69
C PRO A 156 39.07 -14.58 15.26
N VAL A 157 39.61 -14.91 14.09
CA VAL A 157 40.54 -14.04 13.37
C VAL A 157 39.78 -12.74 13.18
N ASP A 158 40.29 -11.65 13.73
CA ASP A 158 39.73 -10.29 13.71
C ASP A 158 38.69 -10.14 12.61
N ALA A 159 37.42 -10.42 12.96
CA ALA A 159 36.32 -10.15 12.07
C ALA A 159 36.38 -8.64 11.90
N GLY A 160 36.80 -8.19 10.72
CA GLY A 160 36.87 -6.78 10.40
C GLY A 160 35.57 -6.08 10.79
N PRO A 161 35.57 -4.75 10.90
CA PRO A 161 34.39 -3.99 11.30
C PRO A 161 33.15 -4.51 10.55
N ALA A 162 32.06 -4.73 11.30
CA ALA A 162 30.83 -5.27 10.73
C ALA A 162 30.47 -4.47 9.47
N ARG A 163 30.36 -5.17 8.33
CA ARG A 163 30.04 -4.53 7.06
C ARG A 163 28.63 -3.94 7.11
N ALA A 164 28.46 -2.81 6.47
CA ALA A 164 27.22 -2.06 6.40
C ALA A 164 26.12 -2.88 5.71
N ALA A 165 24.92 -2.88 6.29
CA ALA A 165 23.75 -3.61 5.81
C ALA A 165 23.05 -2.87 4.66
N TYR A 166 21.99 -3.48 4.11
CA TYR A 166 21.15 -2.86 3.08
C TYR A 166 20.62 -1.49 3.55
N LEU A 167 20.69 -0.49 2.66
CA LEU A 167 20.34 0.93 2.87
C LEU A 167 21.30 1.76 3.72
N ASP A 168 22.36 1.15 4.27
CA ASP A 168 23.38 1.91 5.00
C ASP A 168 24.19 2.81 4.06
N PRO A 169 24.65 3.99 4.51
CA PRO A 169 25.56 4.81 3.74
C PRO A 169 26.89 4.09 3.49
N CYS A 170 27.48 4.29 2.31
CA CYS A 170 28.75 3.68 1.93
C CYS A 170 29.61 4.60 1.08
N THR A 171 30.91 4.34 1.06
CA THR A 171 31.91 5.04 0.23
C THR A 171 32.55 4.15 -0.82
N ALA A 172 32.57 2.84 -0.57
CA ALA A 172 33.09 1.82 -1.47
C ALA A 172 32.27 0.53 -1.37
N ASN A 173 32.44 -0.36 -2.34
CA ASN A 173 31.75 -1.65 -2.39
C ASN A 173 32.07 -2.54 -1.17
N ASP A 174 33.31 -2.51 -0.70
CA ASP A 174 33.78 -3.32 0.43
C ASP A 174 33.17 -2.89 1.78
N ASP A 175 32.60 -1.69 1.85
CA ASP A 175 31.86 -1.22 3.02
C ASP A 175 30.59 -2.04 3.23
N CYS A 176 30.01 -2.59 2.15
CA CYS A 176 28.71 -3.23 2.16
C CYS A 176 28.80 -4.75 2.37
N ALA A 177 27.89 -5.30 3.16
CA ALA A 177 27.77 -6.74 3.37
C ALA A 177 27.46 -7.49 2.06
N SER A 178 26.74 -6.85 1.14
CA SER A 178 26.47 -7.34 -0.20
C SER A 178 27.66 -7.23 -1.16
N GLY A 179 28.69 -6.45 -0.82
CA GLY A 179 29.78 -6.07 -1.71
C GLY A 179 29.40 -5.04 -2.77
N GLU A 180 28.26 -4.35 -2.65
CA GLU A 180 27.80 -3.37 -3.63
C GLU A 180 27.32 -2.06 -2.98
N CYS A 181 27.98 -0.96 -3.36
CA CYS A 181 27.66 0.40 -2.95
C CYS A 181 27.15 1.21 -4.15
N LEU A 182 25.87 1.53 -4.16
CA LEU A 182 25.23 2.27 -5.26
C LEU A 182 25.30 3.77 -5.06
N THR A 183 25.38 4.50 -6.17
CA THR A 183 25.33 5.96 -6.22
C THR A 183 24.02 6.39 -6.87
N THR A 184 23.24 7.24 -6.20
CA THR A 184 22.04 7.85 -6.78
C THR A 184 22.41 8.94 -7.78
N SER A 185 21.44 9.40 -8.58
CA SER A 185 21.61 10.56 -9.46
C SER A 185 22.02 11.84 -8.70
N GLY A 186 21.65 11.96 -7.42
CA GLY A 186 22.09 13.04 -6.53
C GLY A 186 23.49 12.84 -5.92
N GLY A 187 24.15 11.70 -6.16
CA GLY A 187 25.46 11.39 -5.60
C GLY A 187 25.42 10.82 -4.18
N ALA A 188 24.24 10.64 -3.58
CA ALA A 188 24.09 9.88 -2.35
C ALA A 188 24.52 8.44 -2.59
N ARG A 189 25.14 7.80 -1.60
CA ARG A 189 25.61 6.41 -1.73
C ARG A 189 25.07 5.53 -0.62
N PHE A 190 24.58 4.34 -0.99
CA PHE A 190 24.04 3.38 -0.04
C PHE A 190 24.32 1.93 -0.46
N CYS A 191 24.41 1.05 0.51
CA CYS A 191 24.57 -0.37 0.31
C CYS A 191 23.30 -0.99 -0.26
N THR A 192 23.43 -1.68 -1.39
CA THR A 192 22.30 -2.35 -2.03
C THR A 192 22.27 -3.85 -1.72
N ARG A 193 21.25 -4.56 -2.18
CA ARG A 193 21.18 -6.02 -2.18
C ARG A 193 20.73 -6.53 -3.54
N ARG A 194 20.98 -7.81 -3.79
CA ARG A 194 20.45 -8.50 -4.97
C ARG A 194 18.94 -8.66 -4.86
N CYS A 195 18.27 -8.64 -5.99
CA CYS A 195 16.83 -8.82 -6.09
C CYS A 195 16.51 -9.72 -7.29
N VAL A 196 15.32 -10.32 -7.27
CA VAL A 196 14.71 -11.02 -8.41
C VAL A 196 13.52 -10.21 -8.92
N SER A 197 12.83 -9.52 -8.03
CA SER A 197 11.71 -8.64 -8.33
C SER A 197 11.69 -7.42 -7.42
N THR A 198 10.85 -6.43 -7.73
CA THR A 198 10.72 -5.20 -6.95
C THR A 198 10.27 -5.45 -5.50
N ILE A 199 9.58 -6.54 -5.20
CA ILE A 199 9.19 -6.89 -3.82
C ILE A 199 10.40 -7.24 -2.94
N ASP A 200 11.52 -7.64 -3.56
CA ASP A 200 12.78 -7.87 -2.87
C ASP A 200 13.50 -6.56 -2.56
N CYS A 201 12.95 -5.41 -2.95
CA CYS A 201 13.49 -4.10 -2.67
C CYS A 201 12.62 -3.39 -1.65
N GLY A 202 13.24 -2.50 -0.88
CA GLY A 202 12.46 -1.68 0.05
C GLY A 202 11.54 -0.71 -0.67
N ASP A 203 10.52 -0.21 0.02
CA ASP A 203 9.60 0.84 -0.48
C ASP A 203 10.39 2.01 -1.12
N GLY A 204 10.00 2.43 -2.33
CA GLY A 204 10.69 3.45 -3.12
C GLY A 204 11.95 2.98 -3.87
N PHE A 205 12.20 1.67 -3.93
CA PHE A 205 13.30 1.07 -4.66
C PHE A 205 12.78 0.09 -5.71
N LEU A 206 13.46 0.00 -6.85
CA LEU A 206 13.16 -0.91 -7.94
C LEU A 206 14.22 -2.01 -8.03
N CYS A 207 13.82 -3.17 -8.54
CA CYS A 207 14.78 -4.18 -8.94
C CYS A 207 15.32 -3.90 -10.34
N ASP A 208 16.49 -3.27 -10.42
CA ASP A 208 17.23 -3.10 -11.67
C ASP A 208 17.73 -4.47 -12.14
N SER A 209 17.28 -4.91 -13.32
CA SER A 209 17.72 -6.15 -13.96
C SER A 209 18.53 -5.78 -15.22
N PRO A 210 19.81 -5.45 -15.05
CA PRO A 210 20.63 -4.97 -16.17
C PRO A 210 20.77 -6.07 -17.24
N PRO A 211 20.98 -5.69 -18.51
CA PRO A 211 21.23 -6.66 -19.58
C PRO A 211 22.42 -7.58 -19.27
N ALA A 212 22.37 -8.80 -19.83
CA ALA A 212 23.12 -10.00 -19.47
C ALA A 212 24.51 -9.79 -18.82
N GLY A 213 24.69 -10.38 -17.63
CA GLY A 213 26.01 -10.59 -16.99
C GLY A 213 26.21 -9.88 -15.65
N ARG A 214 25.30 -8.98 -15.25
CA ARG A 214 25.31 -8.38 -13.90
C ARG A 214 24.10 -8.87 -13.09
N PRO A 215 24.27 -9.18 -11.79
CA PRO A 215 23.14 -9.54 -10.95
C PRO A 215 22.17 -8.35 -10.83
N ALA A 216 20.89 -8.65 -10.76
CA ALA A 216 19.87 -7.66 -10.47
C ALA A 216 20.01 -7.15 -9.04
N ARG A 217 19.74 -5.86 -8.83
CA ARG A 217 19.98 -5.17 -7.56
C ARG A 217 18.94 -4.09 -7.27
N CYS A 218 18.75 -3.77 -6.00
CA CYS A 218 17.81 -2.74 -5.58
C CYS A 218 18.38 -1.33 -5.80
N VAL A 219 17.77 -0.58 -6.71
CA VAL A 219 18.13 0.82 -7.00
C VAL A 219 17.00 1.74 -6.55
N LEU A 220 17.28 3.04 -6.40
CA LEU A 220 16.22 4.01 -6.14
C LEU A 220 15.26 4.05 -7.34
N ASP A 221 13.96 4.16 -7.10
CA ASP A 221 12.99 4.40 -8.17
C ASP A 221 13.31 5.72 -8.87
N ASP A 222 13.65 5.63 -10.15
CA ASP A 222 14.04 6.75 -10.99
C ASP A 222 12.95 7.17 -11.98
N THR A 223 11.73 6.65 -11.81
CA THR A 223 10.59 6.95 -12.69
C THR A 223 10.36 8.45 -12.81
N GLY A 224 10.24 8.94 -14.04
CA GLY A 224 10.13 10.36 -14.36
C GLY A 224 11.46 11.09 -14.55
N THR A 225 12.61 10.47 -14.25
CA THR A 225 13.92 11.06 -14.57
C THR A 225 14.09 11.18 -16.08
N ALA A 226 14.55 12.32 -16.59
CA ALA A 226 14.84 12.47 -18.01
C ALA A 226 15.92 11.48 -18.47
N CYS A 227 15.77 10.92 -19.68
CA CYS A 227 16.69 9.90 -20.19
C CYS A 227 17.03 10.09 -21.67
N ASP A 228 18.14 9.50 -22.10
CA ASP A 228 18.52 9.42 -23.50
C ASP A 228 17.97 8.13 -24.12
N VAL A 229 17.01 8.27 -25.05
CA VAL A 229 16.36 7.16 -25.76
C VAL A 229 17.32 6.26 -26.53
N ARG A 230 18.53 6.73 -26.84
CA ARG A 230 19.55 5.96 -27.57
C ARG A 230 20.32 5.01 -26.67
N THR A 231 20.55 5.42 -25.42
CA THR A 231 21.36 4.68 -24.45
C THR A 231 20.53 4.09 -23.31
N ALA A 232 19.28 4.50 -23.20
CA ALA A 232 18.40 4.34 -22.05
C ALA A 232 18.94 4.91 -20.73
N ALA A 233 20.11 5.57 -20.73
CA ALA A 233 20.69 6.13 -19.53
C ALA A 233 19.93 7.41 -19.10
N PRO A 234 19.76 7.66 -17.78
CA PRO A 234 20.30 6.90 -16.66
C PRO A 234 19.36 5.80 -16.11
N CYS A 235 18.37 5.34 -16.90
CA CYS A 235 17.27 4.56 -16.36
C CYS A 235 17.67 3.19 -15.81
N ALA A 236 17.07 2.85 -14.68
CA ALA A 236 17.15 1.54 -14.04
C ALA A 236 16.44 0.44 -14.86
N ARG A 237 15.37 0.80 -15.58
CA ARG A 237 14.53 -0.17 -16.30
C ARG A 237 14.36 0.21 -17.76
N PHE A 238 13.46 1.14 -18.07
CA PHE A 238 13.19 1.57 -19.44
C PHE A 238 13.29 3.08 -19.57
N CYS A 239 13.69 3.52 -20.75
CA CYS A 239 13.56 4.91 -21.18
C CYS A 239 12.43 4.96 -22.21
N VAL A 240 11.28 5.51 -21.83
CA VAL A 240 10.14 5.68 -22.75
C VAL A 240 10.16 7.08 -23.33
N ALA A 241 9.77 7.23 -24.59
CA ALA A 241 9.75 8.53 -25.25
C ALA A 241 8.58 8.71 -26.19
N ASN A 242 8.26 9.97 -26.47
CA ASN A 242 7.31 10.32 -27.52
C ASN A 242 7.72 9.66 -28.86
N PRO A 243 6.84 8.87 -29.49
CA PRO A 243 7.19 8.10 -30.69
C PRO A 243 7.46 8.99 -31.92
N VAL A 244 6.93 10.20 -31.93
CA VAL A 244 7.05 11.17 -33.03
C VAL A 244 8.29 12.04 -32.86
N THR A 245 8.43 12.72 -31.72
CA THR A 245 9.50 13.72 -31.54
C THR A 245 10.76 13.15 -30.91
N ARG A 246 10.64 12.12 -30.07
CA ARG A 246 11.71 11.61 -29.20
C ARG A 246 12.35 12.67 -28.28
N LEU A 247 11.73 13.85 -28.15
CA LEU A 247 12.26 14.96 -27.35
C LEU A 247 11.86 14.85 -25.87
N MET A 248 10.75 14.17 -25.59
CA MET A 248 10.27 13.93 -24.24
C MET A 248 10.50 12.46 -23.95
N ALA A 249 11.47 12.20 -23.07
CA ALA A 249 11.86 10.87 -22.67
C ALA A 249 12.06 10.82 -21.16
N HIS A 250 11.52 9.80 -20.52
CA HIS A 250 11.68 9.61 -19.08
C HIS A 250 11.86 8.14 -18.72
N CYS A 251 12.51 7.92 -17.58
CA CYS A 251 12.66 6.61 -16.98
C CYS A 251 11.32 6.09 -16.48
N THR A 252 11.09 4.81 -16.66
CA THR A 252 9.87 4.12 -16.25
C THR A 252 10.14 2.66 -15.94
N HIS A 253 9.24 2.00 -15.23
CA HIS A 253 9.27 0.58 -14.91
C HIS A 253 7.94 -0.09 -15.30
N GLU A 254 7.90 -1.42 -15.21
CA GLU A 254 6.69 -2.18 -15.53
C GLU A 254 5.58 -1.97 -14.50
N CYS A 255 4.34 -2.05 -14.97
CA CYS A 255 3.16 -1.94 -14.13
C CYS A 255 2.10 -2.96 -14.54
N ARG A 256 1.25 -3.35 -13.60
CA ARG A 256 0.00 -4.10 -13.87
C ARG A 256 -1.19 -3.16 -13.86
N THR A 257 -1.18 -2.16 -12.99
CA THR A 257 -2.18 -1.11 -12.84
C THR A 257 -1.50 0.22 -12.53
N ALA A 258 -2.24 1.33 -12.56
CA ALA A 258 -1.71 2.62 -12.14
C ALA A 258 -1.34 2.67 -10.64
N ALA A 259 -1.81 1.72 -9.82
CA ALA A 259 -1.41 1.64 -8.42
C ALA A 259 0.07 1.21 -8.25
N ASP A 260 0.66 0.60 -9.28
CA ASP A 260 2.09 0.27 -9.29
C ASP A 260 2.94 1.48 -9.68
N CYS A 261 2.33 2.53 -10.24
CA CYS A 261 3.03 3.68 -10.78
C CYS A 261 3.09 4.84 -9.78
N PRO A 262 4.06 5.76 -9.94
CA PRO A 262 4.08 6.99 -9.17
C PRO A 262 2.83 7.85 -9.36
N ALA A 263 2.59 8.72 -8.39
CA ALA A 263 1.61 9.78 -8.46
C ALA A 263 1.76 10.57 -9.77
N GLY A 264 0.65 10.69 -10.50
CA GLY A 264 0.60 11.40 -11.78
C GLY A 264 0.94 10.54 -12.99
N TYR A 265 1.12 9.22 -12.80
CA TYR A 265 1.41 8.26 -13.87
C TYR A 265 0.25 7.27 -14.04
N GLY A 266 -0.02 6.93 -15.31
CA GLY A 266 -0.92 5.83 -15.67
C GLY A 266 -0.12 4.60 -16.09
N CYS A 267 -0.78 3.44 -16.14
CA CYS A 267 -0.17 2.19 -16.57
C CYS A 267 -0.60 1.83 -18.00
N GLN A 268 0.30 1.96 -18.96
CA GLN A 268 0.00 1.86 -20.38
C GLN A 268 0.81 0.77 -21.07
N ASP A 269 0.24 0.11 -22.08
CA ASP A 269 0.98 -0.74 -23.03
C ASP A 269 2.03 0.07 -23.82
N ALA A 270 3.31 -0.27 -23.67
CA ALA A 270 4.42 0.30 -24.43
C ALA A 270 4.70 -0.45 -25.75
N GLY A 271 3.84 -1.41 -26.11
CA GLY A 271 4.08 -2.39 -27.18
C GLY A 271 4.73 -3.67 -26.66
N SER A 272 4.77 -4.71 -27.50
CA SER A 272 5.31 -6.05 -27.15
C SER A 272 4.63 -6.78 -25.97
N GLY A 273 3.44 -6.33 -25.54
CA GLY A 273 2.74 -6.86 -24.37
C GLY A 273 3.32 -6.40 -23.02
N GLN A 274 4.28 -5.45 -23.05
CA GLN A 274 4.84 -4.86 -21.84
C GLN A 274 4.07 -3.58 -21.49
N ARG A 275 3.71 -3.46 -20.21
CA ARG A 275 3.02 -2.30 -19.66
C ARG A 275 3.95 -1.54 -18.75
N VAL A 276 3.98 -0.21 -18.89
CA VAL A 276 4.90 0.67 -18.15
C VAL A 276 4.20 1.93 -17.63
N CYS A 277 4.80 2.58 -16.65
CA CYS A 277 4.29 3.82 -16.08
C CYS A 277 4.54 5.01 -17.00
N ILE A 278 3.49 5.70 -17.43
CA ILE A 278 3.59 6.87 -18.32
C ILE A 278 3.08 8.11 -17.59
N ALA A 279 3.88 9.19 -17.63
CA ALA A 279 3.48 10.48 -17.10
C ALA A 279 2.18 10.95 -17.75
N ALA A 280 1.13 11.06 -16.94
CA ALA A 280 -0.22 11.44 -17.35
C ALA A 280 -0.62 12.83 -16.83
N GLU A 281 0.27 13.51 -16.08
CA GLU A 281 -0.01 14.84 -15.51
C GLU A 281 0.87 15.98 -16.04
N GLN A 282 1.71 15.70 -17.03
CA GLN A 282 2.58 16.71 -17.64
C GLN A 282 1.77 17.78 -18.41
N PRO A 283 2.11 19.07 -18.34
CA PRO A 283 1.51 20.11 -19.18
C PRO A 283 1.87 19.90 -20.66
N CYS A 284 0.98 20.30 -21.56
CA CYS A 284 1.25 20.28 -22.99
C CYS A 284 0.60 21.47 -23.68
N GLY A 285 1.27 22.04 -24.69
CA GLY A 285 0.63 22.96 -25.65
C GLY A 285 0.10 22.25 -26.89
N ARG A 286 0.62 21.04 -27.15
CA ARG A 286 0.33 20.19 -28.31
C ARG A 286 0.60 18.73 -27.96
N ALA A 287 0.00 17.82 -28.73
CA ALA A 287 0.20 16.37 -28.64
C ALA A 287 1.67 15.96 -28.53
N SER A 288 2.56 16.57 -29.32
CA SER A 288 3.98 16.24 -29.36
C SER A 288 4.78 16.54 -28.09
N ASP A 289 4.18 17.30 -27.16
CA ASP A 289 4.76 17.60 -25.86
C ASP A 289 4.49 16.47 -24.85
N CYS A 290 3.69 15.46 -25.22
CA CYS A 290 3.33 14.34 -24.34
C CYS A 290 4.07 13.08 -24.71
N THR A 291 4.50 12.27 -23.74
CA THR A 291 5.14 10.98 -24.03
C THR A 291 4.24 10.05 -24.84
N THR A 292 2.93 10.13 -24.66
CA THR A 292 1.92 9.37 -25.42
C THR A 292 1.54 9.95 -26.77
N ASN A 293 1.99 11.17 -27.07
CA ASN A 293 1.44 11.97 -28.17
C ASN A 293 -0.05 12.31 -28.01
N VAL A 294 -0.61 12.24 -26.80
CA VAL A 294 -2.00 12.63 -26.51
C VAL A 294 -2.02 13.78 -25.51
N CYS A 295 -2.55 14.92 -25.94
CA CYS A 295 -2.76 16.12 -25.14
C CYS A 295 -4.25 16.42 -25.09
N ILE A 296 -4.84 16.42 -23.90
CA ILE A 296 -6.26 16.72 -23.67
C ILE A 296 -6.40 18.16 -23.17
N GLY A 297 -7.45 18.85 -23.61
CA GLY A 297 -7.70 20.24 -23.21
C GLY A 297 -8.31 21.10 -24.31
N MET A 298 -8.84 22.25 -23.93
CA MET A 298 -9.33 23.25 -24.89
C MET A 298 -8.22 24.23 -25.23
N THR A 299 -8.13 24.68 -26.49
CA THR A 299 -7.21 25.75 -26.88
C THR A 299 -7.51 27.03 -26.09
N GLY A 300 -6.53 27.52 -25.33
CA GLY A 300 -6.70 28.67 -24.44
C GLY A 300 -7.28 28.33 -23.05
N GLY A 301 -7.46 27.04 -22.73
CA GLY A 301 -7.84 26.54 -21.41
C GLY A 301 -6.81 25.56 -20.84
N PHE A 302 -7.25 24.74 -19.88
CA PHE A 302 -6.45 23.64 -19.34
C PHE A 302 -6.00 22.70 -20.47
N GLN A 303 -4.70 22.43 -20.53
CA GLN A 303 -4.10 21.43 -21.42
C GLN A 303 -3.12 20.56 -20.64
N GLY A 304 -3.24 19.25 -20.81
CA GLY A 304 -2.40 18.28 -20.12
C GLY A 304 -2.28 16.96 -20.87
N CYS A 305 -1.13 16.32 -20.76
CA CYS A 305 -0.87 15.02 -21.34
C CYS A 305 -1.76 13.95 -20.73
N THR A 306 -2.01 12.84 -21.40
CA THR A 306 -2.70 11.71 -20.76
C THR A 306 -2.10 10.37 -21.21
N SER A 307 -2.46 9.29 -20.52
CA SER A 307 -2.08 7.92 -20.87
C SER A 307 -3.21 7.20 -21.61
N HIS A 308 -2.85 6.26 -22.49
CA HIS A 308 -3.81 5.29 -23.01
C HIS A 308 -4.14 4.26 -21.94
N CYS A 309 -5.37 3.73 -21.99
CA CYS A 309 -5.86 2.79 -20.99
C CYS A 309 -6.65 1.64 -21.61
N THR A 310 -6.67 0.50 -20.92
CA THR A 310 -7.55 -0.63 -21.23
C THR A 310 -8.76 -0.66 -20.30
N SER A 311 -8.58 -0.19 -19.05
CA SER A 311 -9.57 -0.14 -17.99
C SER A 311 -9.32 1.04 -17.03
N ALA A 312 -10.26 1.33 -16.13
CA ALA A 312 -10.11 2.40 -15.15
C ALA A 312 -8.95 2.19 -14.15
N SER A 313 -8.53 0.94 -13.89
CA SER A 313 -7.38 0.67 -13.02
C SER A 313 -6.04 1.10 -13.63
N ASP A 314 -6.02 1.39 -14.92
CA ASP A 314 -4.82 1.84 -15.65
C ASP A 314 -4.60 3.34 -15.50
N CYS A 315 -5.59 4.05 -14.97
CA CYS A 315 -5.58 5.49 -14.90
C CYS A 315 -5.08 6.01 -13.54
N PRO A 316 -4.38 7.17 -13.54
CA PRO A 316 -3.85 7.76 -12.32
C PRO A 316 -4.86 7.84 -11.20
N ARG A 317 -4.42 7.42 -10.00
CA ARG A 317 -5.19 7.60 -8.78
C ARG A 317 -5.05 9.04 -8.30
N ARG A 318 -6.11 9.56 -7.68
CA ARG A 318 -6.11 10.90 -7.07
C ARG A 318 -6.19 10.79 -5.55
N MET A 319 -5.85 11.90 -4.91
CA MET A 319 -5.69 12.00 -3.46
C MET A 319 -7.04 11.89 -2.74
N THR A 320 -7.01 11.37 -1.51
CA THR A 320 -8.12 11.51 -0.56
C THR A 320 -7.79 12.63 0.41
N LEU A 321 -8.69 13.60 0.54
CA LEU A 321 -8.56 14.80 1.35
C LEU A 321 -9.64 14.84 2.42
N ASN A 322 -9.37 15.39 3.61
CA ASN A 322 -10.43 15.84 4.51
C ASN A 322 -10.65 17.33 4.28
N VAL A 323 -11.82 17.70 3.76
CA VAL A 323 -12.16 19.09 3.49
C VAL A 323 -13.00 19.60 4.64
N THR A 324 -12.52 20.64 5.34
CA THR A 324 -13.21 21.24 6.49
C THR A 324 -14.65 21.59 6.16
N GLY A 325 -15.59 21.02 6.92
CA GLY A 325 -17.04 21.21 6.73
C GLY A 325 -17.71 20.28 5.71
N VAL A 326 -16.93 19.52 4.92
CA VAL A 326 -17.44 18.51 3.96
C VAL A 326 -17.11 17.09 4.43
N GLY A 327 -15.96 16.89 5.08
CA GLY A 327 -15.47 15.58 5.53
C GLY A 327 -14.45 14.97 4.57
N ILE A 328 -14.24 13.65 4.69
CA ILE A 328 -13.30 12.90 3.85
C ILE A 328 -13.86 12.80 2.43
N VAL A 329 -13.18 13.45 1.48
CA VAL A 329 -13.46 13.45 0.05
C VAL A 329 -12.31 12.75 -0.68
N THR A 330 -12.59 11.59 -1.28
CA THR A 330 -11.70 11.01 -2.28
C THR A 330 -11.95 11.72 -3.60
N LEU A 331 -10.93 12.40 -4.12
CA LEU A 331 -11.02 13.04 -5.44
C LEU A 331 -11.29 11.95 -6.49
N PRO A 332 -12.27 12.12 -7.40
CA PRO A 332 -12.65 11.05 -8.31
C PRO A 332 -11.44 10.66 -9.19
N PRO A 333 -11.13 9.36 -9.36
CA PRO A 333 -9.99 8.94 -10.17
C PRO A 333 -10.20 9.31 -11.65
N TYR A 334 -9.13 9.25 -12.43
CA TYR A 334 -9.25 9.35 -13.88
C TYR A 334 -10.05 8.15 -14.40
N GLU A 335 -10.92 8.39 -15.38
CA GLU A 335 -11.74 7.36 -16.00
C GLU A 335 -11.16 6.95 -17.35
N CYS A 336 -11.21 5.66 -17.66
CA CYS A 336 -10.81 5.18 -18.98
C CYS A 336 -11.97 5.37 -19.96
N GLN A 337 -11.89 6.39 -20.81
CA GLN A 337 -12.94 6.77 -21.74
C GLN A 337 -12.49 6.65 -23.19
N MET A 338 -13.44 6.41 -24.10
CA MET A 338 -13.22 6.45 -25.55
C MET A 338 -13.33 7.89 -26.05
N VAL A 339 -12.23 8.46 -26.52
CA VAL A 339 -12.17 9.81 -27.12
C VAL A 339 -11.60 9.66 -28.54
N GLU A 340 -12.38 10.07 -29.53
CA GLU A 340 -11.99 10.00 -30.96
C GLU A 340 -11.53 8.60 -31.44
N GLY A 341 -12.03 7.53 -30.82
CA GLY A 341 -11.69 6.16 -31.17
C GLY A 341 -10.52 5.57 -30.36
N GLU A 342 -9.90 6.35 -29.49
CA GLU A 342 -8.83 5.89 -28.59
C GLU A 342 -9.32 5.81 -27.15
N ARG A 343 -8.86 4.80 -26.40
CA ARG A 343 -9.09 4.71 -24.95
C ARG A 343 -8.00 5.45 -24.21
N ILE A 344 -8.38 6.52 -23.50
CA ILE A 344 -7.46 7.38 -22.76
C ILE A 344 -7.97 7.66 -21.35
N CYS A 345 -7.06 7.98 -20.44
CA CYS A 345 -7.39 8.38 -19.09
C CYS A 345 -7.89 9.82 -19.07
N VAL A 346 -9.20 9.99 -18.96
CA VAL A 346 -9.83 11.31 -18.90
C VAL A 346 -10.01 11.68 -17.44
N PRO A 347 -9.49 12.85 -17.00
CA PRO A 347 -9.73 13.30 -15.66
C PRO A 347 -11.23 13.66 -15.50
N PRO A 348 -11.82 13.49 -14.31
CA PRO A 348 -13.24 13.78 -14.11
C PRO A 348 -13.52 15.26 -14.37
N LEU A 349 -14.15 15.57 -15.50
CA LEU A 349 -14.59 16.92 -15.83
C LEU A 349 -15.91 17.19 -15.09
N GLN A 350 -15.84 17.65 -13.84
CA GLN A 350 -17.06 18.11 -13.18
C GLN A 350 -17.52 19.43 -13.82
N ALA A 351 -18.78 19.44 -14.30
CA ALA A 351 -19.43 20.56 -14.98
C ALA A 351 -19.52 21.87 -14.16
N LEU A 352 -19.11 21.86 -12.89
CA LEU A 352 -19.19 22.98 -11.96
C LEU A 352 -17.84 23.68 -11.71
N GLY A 353 -16.83 23.46 -12.58
CA GLY A 353 -15.56 24.19 -12.50
C GLY A 353 -14.61 23.70 -11.41
N GLY A 354 -14.88 22.52 -10.85
CA GLY A 354 -14.02 21.84 -9.89
C GLY A 354 -13.24 20.71 -10.54
N ASP A 355 -11.97 20.64 -10.14
CA ASP A 355 -11.11 19.46 -10.03
C ASP A 355 -10.10 19.13 -11.14
N VAL A 356 -10.13 19.83 -12.28
CA VAL A 356 -9.04 19.85 -13.28
C VAL A 356 -8.92 21.23 -13.93
N ALA A 357 -9.12 22.28 -13.15
CA ALA A 357 -9.15 23.65 -13.69
C ALA A 357 -7.76 24.16 -14.12
N GLY A 358 -6.71 23.37 -13.91
CA GLY A 358 -5.35 23.87 -14.01
C GLY A 358 -4.35 22.93 -14.61
N SER A 359 -3.48 23.51 -15.43
CA SER A 359 -2.44 22.86 -16.22
C SER A 359 -1.19 22.55 -15.42
N ASP A 360 -1.16 22.94 -14.15
CA ASP A 360 0.08 22.98 -13.38
C ASP A 360 0.40 21.58 -12.87
N GLU A 361 1.59 21.11 -13.26
CA GLU A 361 2.15 19.83 -12.85
C GLU A 361 2.51 19.82 -11.35
N LEU A 362 2.79 18.63 -10.84
CA LEU A 362 3.39 18.45 -9.52
C LEU A 362 4.61 19.36 -9.33
N GLY A 363 4.61 20.15 -8.26
CA GLY A 363 5.67 21.10 -7.91
C GLY A 363 5.59 22.47 -8.59
N ALA A 364 4.68 22.69 -9.54
CA ALA A 364 4.41 24.02 -10.06
C ALA A 364 3.72 24.91 -9.02
N SER A 365 3.88 26.23 -9.13
CA SER A 365 3.30 27.16 -8.16
C SER A 365 1.79 27.27 -8.34
N CYS A 366 1.02 27.05 -7.28
CA CYS A 366 -0.41 27.35 -7.26
C CYS A 366 -0.65 28.67 -6.53
N GLY A 367 -1.33 29.61 -7.19
CA GLY A 367 -1.46 30.98 -6.72
C GLY A 367 -2.28 31.14 -5.42
N ALA A 368 -2.04 32.26 -4.71
CA ALA A 368 -2.78 32.66 -3.51
C ALA A 368 -4.28 32.99 -3.76
N SER A 369 -4.75 32.93 -5.00
CA SER A 369 -6.14 33.17 -5.38
C SER A 369 -7.09 32.04 -4.97
N GLY A 370 -6.58 30.93 -4.42
CA GLY A 370 -7.40 29.83 -3.89
C GLY A 370 -8.02 28.93 -4.96
N ILE A 371 -7.85 29.24 -6.25
CA ILE A 371 -8.19 28.33 -7.34
C ILE A 371 -6.97 27.46 -7.57
N ALA A 372 -7.03 26.21 -7.13
CA ALA A 372 -5.99 25.24 -7.41
C ALA A 372 -5.88 25.05 -8.92
N LEU A 373 -4.85 25.65 -9.52
CA LEU A 373 -4.43 25.37 -10.89
C LEU A 373 -3.65 24.04 -10.97
N CYS A 374 -3.60 23.30 -9.87
CA CYS A 374 -2.95 22.00 -9.82
C CYS A 374 -3.79 20.96 -10.50
N ARG A 375 -3.16 20.23 -11.41
CA ARG A 375 -3.81 19.13 -12.10
C ARG A 375 -4.21 17.99 -11.16
N SER A 376 -3.46 17.82 -10.07
CA SER A 376 -3.81 16.92 -8.98
C SER A 376 -5.09 17.33 -8.24
N GLY A 377 -5.51 18.60 -8.37
CA GLY A 377 -6.56 19.25 -7.58
C GLY A 377 -6.08 19.77 -6.22
N VAL A 378 -4.80 19.61 -5.87
CA VAL A 378 -4.29 19.91 -4.52
C VAL A 378 -3.12 20.89 -4.55
N CYS A 379 -3.30 22.02 -3.86
CA CYS A 379 -2.29 23.04 -3.63
C CYS A 379 -1.82 22.96 -2.17
N ASP A 380 -0.52 22.74 -1.94
CA ASP A 380 0.05 22.80 -0.60
C ASP A 380 0.14 24.24 -0.13
N GLY A 381 -0.68 24.63 0.86
CA GLY A 381 -0.76 26.00 1.36
C GLY A 381 0.54 26.52 1.99
N MET A 382 1.43 25.64 2.46
CA MET A 382 2.73 26.07 3.01
C MET A 382 3.73 26.44 1.91
N GLY A 383 3.70 25.71 0.79
CA GLY A 383 4.63 25.92 -0.32
C GLY A 383 4.07 26.75 -1.47
N ASN A 384 2.74 26.93 -1.52
CA ASN A 384 2.02 27.38 -2.71
C ASN A 384 2.45 26.58 -3.95
N VAL A 385 2.57 25.25 -3.79
CA VAL A 385 2.97 24.33 -4.86
C VAL A 385 1.97 23.19 -5.02
N CYS A 386 1.80 22.74 -6.24
CA CYS A 386 0.98 21.59 -6.55
C CYS A 386 1.58 20.32 -5.96
N VAL A 387 0.76 19.57 -5.23
CA VAL A 387 1.13 18.31 -4.58
C VAL A 387 0.19 17.21 -5.03
N GLN A 388 0.61 15.96 -4.92
CA GLN A 388 -0.21 14.80 -5.26
C GLN A 388 -0.07 13.71 -4.22
N GLY A 389 -1.12 12.90 -4.04
CA GLY A 389 -1.09 11.77 -3.13
C GLY A 389 -0.08 10.70 -3.58
N CYS A 390 0.67 10.15 -2.64
CA CYS A 390 1.54 8.99 -2.85
C CYS A 390 1.15 7.85 -1.92
N THR A 391 1.79 6.69 -2.07
CA THR A 391 1.52 5.51 -1.24
C THR A 391 2.63 5.30 -0.21
N ALA A 392 2.40 4.44 0.78
CA ALA A 392 3.45 4.05 1.71
C ALA A 392 4.64 3.36 1.02
N GLY A 393 4.41 2.72 -0.13
CA GLY A 393 5.46 2.15 -0.99
C GLY A 393 6.29 3.20 -1.73
N GLY A 394 6.01 4.50 -1.53
CA GLY A 394 6.54 5.58 -2.33
C GLY A 394 5.59 5.92 -3.47
N GLY A 395 6.14 6.03 -4.69
CA GLY A 395 5.38 6.46 -5.85
C GLY A 395 5.34 7.97 -5.99
N CYS A 396 6.49 8.63 -5.82
CA CYS A 396 6.67 10.00 -6.29
C CYS A 396 7.65 9.99 -7.45
N PRO A 397 7.44 10.83 -8.47
CA PRO A 397 8.39 10.92 -9.56
C PRO A 397 9.74 11.45 -9.08
N SER A 398 10.77 11.21 -9.88
CA SER A 398 12.12 11.70 -9.65
C SER A 398 12.16 13.19 -9.27
N GLY A 399 12.95 13.53 -8.26
CA GLY A 399 12.99 14.87 -7.68
C GLY A 399 11.85 15.18 -6.70
N PHE A 400 10.95 14.23 -6.45
CA PHE A 400 9.92 14.29 -5.42
C PHE A 400 10.06 13.11 -4.46
N ALA A 401 9.51 13.28 -3.27
CA ALA A 401 9.54 12.29 -2.22
C ALA A 401 8.19 12.23 -1.52
N CYS A 402 7.79 11.02 -1.15
CA CYS A 402 6.54 10.78 -0.43
C CYS A 402 6.71 11.15 1.05
N ARG A 403 5.93 12.14 1.52
CA ARG A 403 6.03 12.62 2.90
C ARG A 403 4.68 12.64 3.59
N PRO A 404 4.62 12.25 4.87
CA PRO A 404 3.49 12.59 5.72
C PRO A 404 3.31 14.11 5.78
N TRP A 405 2.11 14.58 5.49
CA TRP A 405 1.66 15.94 5.72
C TRP A 405 0.54 15.87 6.74
N VAL A 406 0.69 16.59 7.84
CA VAL A 406 -0.30 16.66 8.91
C VAL A 406 -1.11 17.94 8.71
N ASP A 407 -2.43 17.79 8.61
CA ASP A 407 -3.39 18.90 8.65
C ASP A 407 -4.38 18.62 9.78
N ASP A 408 -4.40 19.49 10.80
CA ASP A 408 -5.09 19.28 12.07
C ASP A 408 -4.75 17.92 12.72
N SER A 409 -5.61 16.91 12.53
CA SER A 409 -5.46 15.54 13.04
C SER A 409 -5.23 14.50 11.94
N ASP A 410 -5.36 14.88 10.67
CA ASP A 410 -5.29 13.97 9.54
C ASP A 410 -3.88 13.94 8.97
N VAL A 411 -3.43 12.73 8.61
CA VAL A 411 -2.13 12.52 7.99
C VAL A 411 -2.35 12.10 6.54
N TYR A 412 -1.73 12.84 5.63
CA TYR A 412 -1.74 12.56 4.20
C TYR A 412 -0.36 12.12 3.75
N LEU A 413 -0.28 11.23 2.77
CA LEU A 413 0.98 10.97 2.07
C LEU A 413 0.98 11.80 0.79
N VAL A 414 1.90 12.75 0.69
CA VAL A 414 2.01 13.65 -0.47
C VAL A 414 3.41 13.69 -1.07
N CYS A 415 3.48 13.76 -2.39
CA CYS A 415 4.70 14.04 -3.11
C CYS A 415 5.09 15.51 -2.96
N ARG A 416 6.25 15.73 -2.33
CA ARG A 416 6.86 17.06 -2.19
C ARG A 416 8.26 17.04 -2.80
N ARG A 417 8.68 18.19 -3.32
CA ARG A 417 9.97 18.32 -4.01
C ARG A 417 11.13 17.98 -3.06
N SER A 418 12.04 17.14 -3.52
CA SER A 418 13.29 16.77 -2.84
C SER A 418 14.45 17.42 -3.57
N VAL A 419 14.54 18.75 -3.46
CA VAL A 419 15.34 19.60 -4.36
C VAL A 419 16.86 19.46 -4.14
N SER A 420 17.30 18.89 -3.01
CA SER A 420 18.71 18.82 -2.60
C SER A 420 19.10 17.48 -1.99
N GLY A 421 18.25 16.46 -2.16
CA GLY A 421 18.29 15.19 -1.43
C GLY A 421 19.50 14.31 -1.72
N ASN A 422 20.69 14.71 -1.30
CA ASN A 422 21.93 13.94 -1.47
C ASN A 422 22.34 13.25 -0.16
N VAL A 423 21.60 13.50 0.92
CA VAL A 423 21.86 12.85 2.20
C VAL A 423 21.13 11.48 2.22
N PRO A 424 21.85 10.37 2.37
CA PRO A 424 21.24 9.04 2.47
C PRO A 424 20.47 8.89 3.78
N VAL A 425 19.63 7.86 3.87
CA VAL A 425 18.93 7.52 5.12
C VAL A 425 19.95 7.33 6.25
N GLY A 426 19.64 7.88 7.42
CA GLY A 426 20.53 7.94 8.57
C GLY A 426 21.55 9.08 8.54
N GLY A 427 21.74 9.80 7.43
CA GLY A 427 22.59 11.00 7.41
C GLY A 427 21.94 12.21 8.11
N PRO A 428 22.71 13.24 8.52
CA PRO A 428 22.16 14.42 9.18
C PRO A 428 21.39 15.33 8.21
N CYS A 429 20.30 15.94 8.66
CA CYS A 429 19.49 16.87 7.86
C CYS A 429 18.99 18.04 8.69
N SER A 430 18.64 19.14 8.01
CA SER A 430 17.93 20.28 8.61
C SER A 430 16.47 20.30 8.19
N VAL A 431 16.19 19.94 6.94
CA VAL A 431 14.85 19.87 6.36
C VAL A 431 14.69 18.60 5.53
N GLY A 432 13.45 18.21 5.28
CA GLY A 432 13.18 17.01 4.48
C GLY A 432 13.82 17.04 3.09
N ALA A 433 13.95 18.23 2.48
CA ALA A 433 14.57 18.39 1.15
C ALA A 433 16.05 17.98 1.10
N ASP A 434 16.75 17.93 2.24
CA ASP A 434 18.15 17.47 2.32
C ASP A 434 18.29 15.96 2.11
N CYS A 435 17.21 15.22 2.35
CA CYS A 435 17.19 13.77 2.35
C CYS A 435 16.79 13.20 0.99
N VAL A 436 17.45 12.14 0.54
CA VAL A 436 17.09 11.44 -0.71
C VAL A 436 15.63 10.96 -0.70
N THR A 437 15.14 10.56 0.47
CA THR A 437 13.77 10.11 0.74
C THR A 437 12.79 11.24 1.04
N GLY A 438 13.27 12.48 1.07
CA GLY A 438 12.51 13.65 1.49
C GLY A 438 12.14 13.72 2.98
N LEU A 439 12.49 12.74 3.80
CA LEU A 439 12.06 12.68 5.18
C LEU A 439 13.20 13.05 6.11
N CYS A 440 13.07 14.18 6.81
CA CYS A 440 13.99 14.59 7.87
C CYS A 440 13.27 14.48 9.21
N GLN A 441 13.74 13.58 10.07
CA GLN A 441 13.16 13.34 11.38
C GLN A 441 13.95 14.10 12.45
N GLY A 442 13.26 14.96 13.18
CA GLY A 442 13.80 15.62 14.36
C GLY A 442 14.14 14.60 15.45
N SER A 443 15.22 14.83 16.19
CA SER A 443 15.47 14.03 17.39
C SER A 443 14.60 14.52 18.53
N ALA A 444 13.84 13.60 19.13
CA ALA A 444 13.07 13.89 20.36
C ALA A 444 13.99 14.24 21.54
N THR A 445 15.28 13.86 21.50
CA THR A 445 16.25 14.08 22.59
C THR A 445 17.15 15.30 22.37
N GLY A 446 16.87 16.13 21.36
CA GLY A 446 17.71 17.29 21.02
C GLY A 446 19.00 16.93 20.25
N ALA A 447 19.13 15.67 19.81
CA ALA A 447 20.20 15.29 18.87
C ALA A 447 19.98 15.90 17.48
N THR A 448 21.01 15.84 16.63
CA THR A 448 20.89 16.25 15.22
C THR A 448 19.80 15.46 14.51
N ALA A 449 18.93 16.16 13.78
CA ALA A 449 17.92 15.53 12.94
C ALA A 449 18.59 14.68 11.86
N TYR A 450 17.90 13.62 11.42
CA TYR A 450 18.45 12.64 10.48
C TYR A 450 17.45 12.26 9.40
N CYS A 451 17.96 11.87 8.24
CA CYS A 451 17.15 11.38 7.15
C CYS A 451 16.51 10.05 7.49
N SER A 452 15.20 9.96 7.36
CA SER A 452 14.39 8.77 7.60
C SER A 452 13.82 8.23 6.27
N ARG A 453 13.03 7.17 6.30
CA ARG A 453 12.27 6.65 5.17
C ARG A 453 10.96 6.06 5.66
N LEU A 454 9.98 5.96 4.76
CA LEU A 454 8.86 5.04 4.96
C LEU A 454 9.41 3.61 4.93
N CYS A 455 8.99 2.76 5.87
CA CYS A 455 9.50 1.39 6.02
C CYS A 455 8.37 0.36 6.21
N ARG A 456 7.34 0.39 5.38
CA ARG A 456 6.27 -0.61 5.50
C ARG A 456 6.83 -2.03 5.28
N ASP A 457 7.87 -2.13 4.47
CA ASP A 457 8.76 -3.28 4.29
C ASP A 457 9.50 -3.78 5.55
N ARG A 458 9.45 -3.04 6.67
CA ARG A 458 10.22 -3.29 7.91
C ARG A 458 11.74 -3.24 7.74
N LEU A 459 12.24 -2.63 6.66
CA LEU A 459 13.66 -2.50 6.37
C LEU A 459 14.16 -1.09 6.72
N CYS A 460 15.18 -1.04 7.57
CA CYS A 460 15.86 0.18 7.94
C CYS A 460 17.37 -0.02 7.95
N PRO A 461 18.16 1.06 7.74
CA PRO A 461 19.61 1.02 7.95
C PRO A 461 20.00 0.53 9.35
N THR A 462 21.22 0.03 9.49
CA THR A 462 21.85 -0.36 10.75
C THR A 462 21.74 0.77 11.77
N GLY A 463 21.34 0.41 12.99
CA GLY A 463 21.12 1.37 14.08
C GLY A 463 19.80 2.12 13.98
N MET A 464 18.91 1.75 13.04
CA MET A 464 17.54 2.23 12.97
C MET A 464 16.57 1.06 13.03
N ARG A 465 15.35 1.32 13.49
CA ARG A 465 14.24 0.37 13.52
C ARG A 465 13.02 0.97 12.87
N CYS A 466 12.23 0.12 12.24
CA CYS A 466 10.96 0.56 11.68
C CYS A 466 9.90 0.69 12.79
N VAL A 467 9.35 1.88 12.96
CA VAL A 467 8.35 2.19 13.99
C VAL A 467 7.05 2.62 13.33
N ASP A 468 5.95 1.98 13.70
CA ASP A 468 4.61 2.39 13.30
C ASP A 468 4.29 3.74 13.96
N VAL A 469 4.06 4.78 13.15
CA VAL A 469 3.82 6.16 13.62
C VAL A 469 2.37 6.61 13.44
N GLY A 470 1.55 5.83 12.74
CA GLY A 470 0.12 6.13 12.58
C GLY A 470 -0.47 5.50 11.32
N ARG A 471 -1.58 6.08 10.87
CA ARG A 471 -2.23 5.75 9.61
C ARG A 471 -2.50 7.03 8.85
N ALA A 472 -2.37 6.97 7.53
CA ALA A 472 -2.85 8.02 6.65
C ALA A 472 -4.39 8.03 6.64
N LEU A 473 -4.98 9.10 6.11
CA LEU A 473 -6.44 9.28 6.04
C LEU A 473 -7.14 8.15 5.28
N ASP A 474 -6.48 7.56 4.28
CA ASP A 474 -6.98 6.41 3.52
C ASP A 474 -6.82 5.07 4.26
N GLY A 475 -6.39 5.10 5.52
CA GLY A 475 -6.14 3.94 6.37
C GLY A 475 -4.76 3.28 6.17
N THR A 476 -3.95 3.76 5.21
CA THR A 476 -2.63 3.21 4.92
C THR A 476 -1.73 3.33 6.16
N PRO A 477 -1.14 2.23 6.67
CA PRO A 477 -0.23 2.31 7.81
C PRO A 477 1.03 3.10 7.44
N ILE A 478 1.44 4.00 8.32
CA ILE A 478 2.66 4.79 8.19
C ILE A 478 3.66 4.25 9.21
N ALA A 479 4.80 3.79 8.71
CA ALA A 479 5.93 3.39 9.53
C ALA A 479 7.18 4.12 9.06
N LEU A 480 8.00 4.58 10.00
CA LEU A 480 9.22 5.35 9.75
C LEU A 480 10.44 4.67 10.36
N CYS A 481 11.58 4.78 9.67
CA CYS A 481 12.86 4.39 10.25
C CYS A 481 13.28 5.39 11.33
N GLN A 482 13.39 4.93 12.58
CA GLN A 482 13.79 5.74 13.72
C GLN A 482 15.06 5.18 14.36
N ARG A 483 15.94 6.05 14.86
CA ARG A 483 17.11 5.67 15.67
C ARG A 483 16.73 5.28 17.09
#